data_AF-A0A4Q3DTY4-F1
#
_entry.id   AF-A0A4Q3DTY4-F1
#
_cell.length_a   1.000
_cell.length_b   1.000
_cell.length_c   1.000
_cell.angle_alpha   90.00
_cell.angle_beta   90.00
_cell.angle_gamma   90.00
#
_symmetry.space_group_name_H-M   'P 1'
#
loop_
_entity.id
_entity.type
_entity.pdbx_description
1 polymer ?
#
loop_
_entity_poly.entity_id
_entity_poly.type
_entity_poly.pdbx_seq_one_letter_code
_entity_poly.pdbx_strand_id
1 'polypeptide(L)'
;MLRYVIAITFAALSISAVAASDDVMCVQQVLTELGYAPGPADGAIGRRTREASAMFAADTGSRLPALADDNANVWCTDLTAFAASAEASLLNSPARALLPADVLIALSRQPIETGARLCKPSGSSLDSVRSVEPIVKISGFNSRMDNVESVEHARDLERFAGAFGGQSVLALASDNLALKTELIKILARWAEAGALLETIACVTGDGLLINKGACTEWTQDNGQDPSGMKDATFTTFIGAGLVRAYYAALADADPEGLAVEHTAIKGWIERFSKRLKRPGDVYFGLNMGWYWPTIVNELAAGETDAARGRLTKIADEMLRLISADGSIRERTTRGNRALWYHFTSIDEIVVSMELMRAAGMTPPAALEEDLHRAVAVFIAGVKDHSTLDKWAKLANNSVYDGTQDWDANWADGDFAGTWLHIYPYRYAGTPLAVELRALVPVMARSATSDIDLGLGLGCIYNAAIHSPDALPAPDQKTAPPAELKLTGAMVLRADDEPNFRSYKVTPFSLSVDDASTGISSIEVMADFNGSSTPDNLQLLRLTMPRANLKDEASRLADFSGCDPISVRVDGSEQELRLAFGEEAGVNECVFDKMGQTDRMIWTAIHEQFAKILAASKDEPAREIDALYERAK
;
A
#
# COMPACT_ATOMS: atom_id res chain seq x y z
N MET A 1 79.46 27.71 -17.49
CA MET A 1 78.41 26.76 -17.07
C MET A 1 77.92 27.21 -15.69
N LEU A 2 77.10 28.25 -15.59
CA LEU A 2 75.63 28.26 -15.70
C LEU A 2 74.94 27.19 -14.82
N ARG A 3 74.45 27.61 -13.64
CA ARG A 3 73.33 26.97 -12.94
C ARG A 3 72.43 28.08 -12.39
N TYR A 4 71.27 28.24 -13.02
CA TYR A 4 70.18 29.11 -12.62
C TYR A 4 69.48 28.54 -11.38
N VAL A 5 69.19 29.39 -10.40
CA VAL A 5 68.25 29.10 -9.30
C VAL A 5 66.96 29.83 -9.64
N ILE A 6 65.89 29.08 -9.94
CA ILE A 6 64.54 29.62 -10.16
C ILE A 6 63.82 29.56 -8.81
N ALA A 7 63.47 30.73 -8.28
CA ALA A 7 62.57 30.86 -7.14
C ALA A 7 61.12 30.79 -7.66
N ILE A 8 60.36 29.80 -7.19
CA ILE A 8 58.92 29.67 -7.47
C ILE A 8 58.17 30.25 -6.27
N THR A 9 57.54 31.41 -6.47
CA THR A 9 56.56 32.00 -5.55
C THR A 9 55.22 31.28 -5.71
N PHE A 10 54.78 30.58 -4.67
CA PHE A 10 53.40 30.09 -4.57
C PHE A 10 52.47 31.26 -4.21
N ALA A 11 51.65 31.68 -5.17
CA ALA A 11 50.48 32.50 -4.89
C ALA A 11 49.38 31.60 -4.32
N ALA A 12 49.08 31.73 -3.03
CA ALA A 12 47.93 31.08 -2.42
C ALA A 12 46.66 31.78 -2.94
N LEU A 13 45.91 31.09 -3.82
CA LEU A 13 44.52 31.44 -4.09
C LEU A 13 43.69 31.04 -2.87
N SER A 14 43.25 32.03 -2.10
CA SER A 14 42.22 31.87 -1.08
C SER A 14 40.89 31.58 -1.78
N ILE A 15 40.51 30.31 -1.84
CA ILE A 15 39.12 29.92 -2.11
C ILE A 15 38.35 30.26 -0.85
N SER A 16 37.57 31.34 -0.87
CA SER A 16 36.60 31.61 0.18
C SER A 16 35.57 30.49 0.17
N ALA A 17 35.64 29.57 1.14
CA ALA A 17 34.53 28.70 1.45
C ALA A 17 33.38 29.63 1.88
N VAL A 18 32.30 29.66 1.08
CA VAL A 18 31.07 30.33 1.48
C VAL A 18 30.61 29.64 2.76
N ALA A 19 30.56 30.38 3.87
CA ALA A 19 30.10 29.83 5.14
C ALA A 19 28.64 29.41 4.97
N ALA A 20 28.33 28.15 5.34
CA ALA A 20 26.96 27.64 5.36
C ALA A 20 26.11 28.51 6.28
N SER A 21 24.94 28.95 5.80
CA SER A 21 24.00 29.75 6.60
C SER A 21 23.05 28.82 7.37
N ASP A 22 23.05 28.93 8.70
CA ASP A 22 22.13 28.17 9.56
C ASP A 22 20.66 28.45 9.22
N ASP A 23 20.35 29.69 8.83
CA ASP A 23 19.01 30.09 8.41
C ASP A 23 18.61 29.45 7.07
N VAL A 24 19.54 29.36 6.11
CA VAL A 24 19.29 28.67 4.83
C VAL A 24 19.11 27.17 5.07
N MET A 25 19.90 26.59 5.98
CA MET A 25 19.77 25.20 6.38
C MET A 25 18.40 24.92 7.01
N CYS A 26 17.92 25.81 7.88
CA CYS A 26 16.55 25.77 8.39
C CYS A 26 15.52 25.83 7.25
N VAL A 27 15.63 26.79 6.33
CA VAL A 27 14.71 26.90 5.18
C VAL A 27 14.67 25.61 4.36
N GLN A 28 15.83 25.00 4.08
CA GLN A 28 15.92 23.73 3.37
C GLN A 28 15.26 22.59 4.16
N GLN A 29 15.49 22.50 5.48
CA GLN A 29 14.85 21.49 6.33
C GLN A 29 13.33 21.62 6.32
N VAL A 30 12.80 22.81 6.60
CA VAL A 30 11.36 23.02 6.70
C VAL A 30 10.68 22.88 5.32
N LEU A 31 11.31 23.31 4.23
CA LEU A 31 10.80 23.05 2.88
C LEU A 31 10.74 21.54 2.59
N THR A 32 11.74 20.77 3.00
CA THR A 32 11.70 19.30 2.91
C THR A 32 10.58 18.70 3.75
N GLU A 33 10.38 19.17 4.97
CA GLU A 33 9.27 18.75 5.83
C GLU A 33 7.90 19.10 5.26
N LEU A 34 7.80 20.17 4.47
CA LEU A 34 6.59 20.58 3.76
C LEU A 34 6.42 19.88 2.40
N GLY A 35 7.27 18.90 2.07
CA GLY A 35 7.17 18.11 0.85
C GLY A 35 7.80 18.75 -0.39
N TYR A 36 8.52 19.87 -0.26
CA TYR A 36 9.29 20.45 -1.35
C TYR A 36 10.67 19.80 -1.45
N ALA A 37 11.32 19.92 -2.62
CA ALA A 37 12.60 19.25 -2.91
C ALA A 37 13.80 20.22 -3.01
N PRO A 38 14.15 20.98 -1.95
CA PRO A 38 15.18 22.03 -1.98
C PRO A 38 16.61 21.51 -2.15
N GLY A 39 16.83 20.19 -2.09
CA GLY A 39 18.15 19.58 -2.01
C GLY A 39 18.56 19.29 -0.56
N PRO A 40 19.80 18.85 -0.32
CA PRO A 40 20.30 18.64 1.05
C PRO A 40 20.28 19.94 1.85
N ALA A 41 20.03 19.84 3.16
CA ALA A 41 20.11 20.96 4.09
C ALA A 41 21.58 21.29 4.41
N ASP A 42 22.26 21.94 3.48
CA ASP A 42 23.69 22.26 3.52
C ASP A 42 23.98 23.75 3.79
N GLY A 43 22.94 24.57 3.94
CA GLY A 43 23.04 26.00 4.18
C GLY A 43 23.45 26.81 2.95
N ALA A 44 23.40 26.23 1.74
CA ALA A 44 23.72 26.89 0.49
C ALA A 44 22.50 27.05 -0.44
N ILE A 45 22.25 28.26 -0.94
CA ILE A 45 21.11 28.53 -1.84
C ILE A 45 21.43 28.04 -3.26
N GLY A 46 21.13 26.78 -3.53
CA GLY A 46 21.26 26.13 -4.84
C GLY A 46 20.08 26.37 -5.79
N ARG A 47 20.16 25.82 -7.02
CA ARG A 47 19.04 25.86 -7.98
C ARG A 47 17.78 25.21 -7.42
N ARG A 48 17.92 24.03 -6.81
CA ARG A 48 16.81 23.28 -6.19
C ARG A 48 16.17 24.05 -5.04
N THR A 49 16.97 24.69 -4.18
CA THR A 49 16.46 25.49 -3.06
C THR A 49 15.64 26.69 -3.55
N ARG A 50 16.11 27.37 -4.62
CA ARG A 50 15.34 28.45 -5.26
C ARG A 50 14.04 27.96 -5.88
N GLU A 51 14.07 26.88 -6.65
CA GLU A 51 12.87 26.28 -7.25
C GLU A 51 11.84 25.88 -6.17
N ALA A 52 12.29 25.17 -5.12
CA ALA A 52 11.44 24.76 -4.00
C ALA A 52 10.82 25.96 -3.26
N SER A 53 11.61 26.98 -2.93
CA SER A 53 11.09 28.19 -2.27
C SER A 53 10.09 28.96 -3.15
N ALA A 54 10.31 29.01 -4.46
CA ALA A 54 9.40 29.66 -5.40
C ALA A 54 8.08 28.89 -5.55
N MET A 55 8.13 27.56 -5.60
CA MET A 55 6.94 26.70 -5.59
C MET A 55 6.12 26.92 -4.31
N PHE A 56 6.78 26.87 -3.14
CA PHE A 56 6.13 27.17 -1.87
C PHE A 56 5.42 28.52 -1.87
N ALA A 57 6.07 29.58 -2.34
CA ALA A 57 5.46 30.90 -2.38
C ALA A 57 4.24 30.95 -3.33
N ALA A 58 4.28 30.23 -4.45
CA ALA A 58 3.16 30.14 -5.38
C ALA A 58 1.98 29.36 -4.79
N ASP A 59 2.24 28.21 -4.18
CA ASP A 59 1.20 27.32 -3.64
C ASP A 59 0.49 27.94 -2.43
N THR A 60 1.23 28.65 -1.59
CA THR A 60 0.70 29.24 -0.34
C THR A 60 0.23 30.69 -0.48
N GLY A 61 0.48 31.32 -1.64
CA GLY A 61 0.27 32.75 -1.83
C GLY A 61 1.18 33.63 -0.96
N SER A 62 2.29 33.08 -0.46
CA SER A 62 3.25 33.83 0.36
C SER A 62 3.83 35.01 -0.42
N ARG A 63 3.98 36.15 0.27
CA ARG A 63 4.52 37.40 -0.29
C ARG A 63 5.99 37.61 0.05
N LEU A 64 6.68 36.58 0.50
CA LEU A 64 8.10 36.64 0.79
C LEU A 64 8.89 37.00 -0.47
N PRO A 65 9.93 37.84 -0.36
CA PRO A 65 10.85 38.07 -1.47
C PRO A 65 11.58 36.77 -1.84
N ALA A 66 12.15 36.70 -3.05
CA ALA A 66 12.96 35.56 -3.44
C ALA A 66 14.05 35.27 -2.38
N LEU A 67 14.19 33.98 -2.02
CA LEU A 67 15.13 33.55 -0.99
C LEU A 67 16.56 33.98 -1.32
N ALA A 68 17.19 34.67 -0.37
CA ALA A 68 18.56 35.14 -0.40
C ALA A 68 19.16 35.05 1.01
N ASP A 69 20.49 35.03 1.11
CA ASP A 69 21.18 34.81 2.40
C ASP A 69 20.80 35.87 3.45
N ASP A 70 20.51 37.11 3.03
CA ASP A 70 20.15 38.23 3.90
C ASP A 70 18.68 38.22 4.37
N ASN A 71 17.84 37.34 3.81
CA ASN A 71 16.43 37.18 4.18
C ASN A 71 16.05 35.76 4.61
N ALA A 72 17.02 34.85 4.67
CA ALA A 72 16.82 33.44 5.01
C ALA A 72 16.21 33.25 6.42
N ASN A 73 16.53 34.12 7.37
CA ASN A 73 15.97 34.08 8.72
C ASN A 73 14.45 34.35 8.74
N VAL A 74 13.99 35.29 7.89
CA VAL A 74 12.57 35.61 7.73
C VAL A 74 11.85 34.42 7.07
N TRP A 75 12.46 33.86 6.03
CA TRP A 75 11.96 32.63 5.39
C TRP A 75 11.84 31.46 6.38
N CYS A 76 12.89 31.18 7.17
CA CYS A 76 12.89 30.13 8.17
C CYS A 76 11.76 30.33 9.19
N THR A 77 11.58 31.56 9.69
CA THR A 77 10.52 31.90 10.66
C THR A 77 9.13 31.67 10.08
N ASP A 78 8.86 32.21 8.88
CA ASP A 78 7.54 32.10 8.24
C ASP A 78 7.22 30.66 7.82
N LEU A 79 8.19 29.91 7.30
CA LEU A 79 8.03 28.50 6.97
C LEU A 79 7.72 27.67 8.22
N THR A 80 8.45 27.91 9.33
CA THR A 80 8.21 27.21 10.60
C THR A 80 6.82 27.53 11.15
N ALA A 81 6.40 28.79 11.09
CA ALA A 81 5.06 29.20 11.50
C ALA A 81 3.97 28.59 10.61
N PHE A 82 4.21 28.53 9.30
CA PHE A 82 3.32 27.86 8.35
C PHE A 82 3.19 26.37 8.68
N ALA A 83 4.31 25.66 8.85
CA ALA A 83 4.32 24.24 9.23
C ALA A 83 3.55 24.00 10.53
N ALA A 84 3.78 24.80 11.58
CA ALA A 84 3.05 24.71 12.83
C ALA A 84 1.53 24.97 12.67
N SER A 85 1.15 25.90 11.78
CA SER A 85 -0.26 26.18 11.47
C SER A 85 -0.92 25.04 10.68
N ALA A 86 -0.19 24.40 9.76
CA ALA A 86 -0.66 23.25 9.00
C ALA A 86 -0.90 22.05 9.93
N GLU A 87 0.03 21.79 10.86
CA GLU A 87 -0.16 20.77 11.91
C GLU A 87 -1.35 21.09 12.82
N ALA A 88 -1.53 22.36 13.21
CA ALA A 88 -2.70 22.79 13.98
C ALA A 88 -4.03 22.64 13.19
N SER A 89 -4.01 22.78 11.86
CA SER A 89 -5.16 22.50 11.00
C SER A 89 -5.48 21.00 10.98
N LEU A 90 -4.47 20.13 10.84
CA LEU A 90 -4.63 18.67 10.93
C LEU A 90 -5.17 18.23 12.29
N LEU A 91 -4.87 18.96 13.36
CA LEU A 91 -5.46 18.71 14.69
C LEU A 91 -6.97 18.99 14.74
N ASN A 92 -7.53 19.74 13.79
CA ASN A 92 -8.97 20.03 13.72
C ASN A 92 -9.66 19.37 12.51
N SER A 93 -8.93 18.57 11.72
CA SER A 93 -9.43 17.85 10.56
C SER A 93 -10.46 16.78 10.95
N PRO A 94 -11.65 16.73 10.32
CA PRO A 94 -12.54 15.58 10.28
C PRO A 94 -11.89 14.21 10.07
N ALA A 95 -10.73 14.12 9.41
CA ALA A 95 -10.00 12.87 9.26
C ALA A 95 -9.61 12.26 10.63
N ARG A 96 -9.51 13.09 11.67
CA ARG A 96 -9.33 12.67 13.06
C ARG A 96 -10.48 11.85 13.64
N ALA A 97 -11.60 11.73 12.94
CA ALA A 97 -12.64 10.77 13.29
C ALA A 97 -12.16 9.31 13.17
N LEU A 98 -11.08 9.07 12.42
CA LEU A 98 -10.55 7.74 12.16
C LEU A 98 -9.02 7.64 12.29
N LEU A 99 -8.29 8.70 11.90
CA LEU A 99 -6.82 8.69 11.86
C LEU A 99 -6.22 9.47 13.04
N PRO A 100 -5.21 8.91 13.72
CA PRO A 100 -4.46 9.66 14.72
C PRO A 100 -3.72 10.87 14.16
N ALA A 101 -3.61 11.92 14.98
CA ALA A 101 -2.95 13.16 14.59
C ALA A 101 -1.49 12.96 14.19
N ASP A 102 -0.76 12.11 14.91
CA ASP A 102 0.64 11.81 14.62
C ASP A 102 0.82 11.11 13.26
N VAL A 103 -0.13 10.28 12.85
CA VAL A 103 -0.13 9.63 11.52
C VAL A 103 -0.42 10.65 10.43
N LEU A 104 -1.40 11.53 10.63
CA LEU A 104 -1.72 12.60 9.67
C LEU A 104 -0.54 13.56 9.48
N ILE A 105 0.13 13.95 10.57
CA ILE A 105 1.33 14.78 10.54
C ILE A 105 2.49 14.04 9.86
N ALA A 106 2.68 12.75 10.19
CA ALA A 106 3.73 11.96 9.58
C ALA A 106 3.51 11.78 8.07
N LEU A 107 2.26 11.61 7.63
CA LEU A 107 1.87 11.56 6.21
C LEU A 107 2.10 12.91 5.52
N SER A 108 1.69 14.02 6.13
CA SER A 108 1.83 15.35 5.52
C SER A 108 3.28 15.77 5.32
N ARG A 109 4.21 15.15 6.05
CA ARG A 109 5.65 15.38 5.91
C ARG A 109 6.31 14.58 4.78
N GLN A 110 5.55 13.75 4.07
CA GLN A 110 6.06 12.87 3.01
C GLN A 110 5.83 13.50 1.64
N PRO A 111 6.70 13.20 0.64
CA PRO A 111 6.41 13.57 -0.74
C PRO A 111 5.06 12.99 -1.17
N ILE A 112 4.22 13.82 -1.78
CA ILE A 112 2.86 13.47 -2.21
C ILE A 112 2.88 12.25 -3.15
N GLU A 113 3.92 12.13 -3.98
CA GLU A 113 4.12 11.00 -4.89
C GLU A 113 4.28 9.67 -4.16
N THR A 114 4.81 9.68 -2.93
CA THR A 114 4.95 8.48 -2.10
C THR A 114 3.57 7.95 -1.71
N GLY A 115 2.71 8.82 -1.20
CA GLY A 115 1.32 8.48 -0.89
C GLY A 115 0.54 8.05 -2.13
N ALA A 116 0.66 8.82 -3.23
CA ALA A 116 0.01 8.49 -4.51
C ALA A 116 0.41 7.11 -5.05
N ARG A 117 1.68 6.72 -4.91
CA ARG A 117 2.18 5.41 -5.34
C ARG A 117 1.71 4.27 -4.43
N LEU A 118 1.86 4.44 -3.12
CA LEU A 118 1.58 3.37 -2.15
C LEU A 118 0.08 3.14 -1.94
N CYS A 119 -0.73 4.20 -2.05
CA CYS A 119 -2.17 4.13 -1.88
C CYS A 119 -2.96 3.97 -3.18
N LYS A 120 -2.29 3.74 -4.32
CA LYS A 120 -2.98 3.45 -5.57
C LYS A 120 -3.65 2.08 -5.46
N PRO A 121 -4.99 1.99 -5.52
CA PRO A 121 -5.66 0.71 -5.36
C PRO A 121 -5.40 -0.20 -6.56
N SER A 122 -5.14 -1.48 -6.29
CA SER A 122 -4.99 -2.52 -7.31
C SER A 122 -6.37 -2.94 -7.84
N GLY A 123 -6.57 -2.84 -9.15
CA GLY A 123 -7.78 -3.39 -9.80
C GLY A 123 -9.07 -2.57 -9.65
N SER A 124 -9.00 -1.34 -9.13
CA SER A 124 -10.14 -0.40 -9.14
C SER A 124 -9.72 0.98 -9.67
N SER A 125 -10.62 1.61 -10.43
CA SER A 125 -10.42 2.96 -10.97
C SER A 125 -11.57 3.88 -10.57
N LEU A 126 -11.39 5.20 -10.76
CA LEU A 126 -12.49 6.15 -10.60
C LEU A 126 -13.68 5.82 -11.51
N ASP A 127 -13.44 5.24 -12.69
CA ASP A 127 -14.52 4.83 -13.60
C ASP A 127 -15.34 3.68 -13.02
N SER A 128 -14.71 2.75 -12.29
CA SER A 128 -15.42 1.69 -11.54
C SER A 128 -16.38 2.25 -10.49
N VAL A 129 -16.08 3.43 -9.95
CA VAL A 129 -16.95 4.13 -9.00
C VAL A 129 -18.07 4.87 -9.74
N ARG A 130 -17.73 5.56 -10.85
CA ARG A 130 -18.69 6.35 -11.65
C ARG A 130 -19.79 5.50 -12.26
N SER A 131 -19.46 4.30 -12.74
CA SER A 131 -20.35 3.45 -13.52
C SER A 131 -21.50 2.82 -12.72
N VAL A 132 -21.46 2.90 -11.38
CA VAL A 132 -22.50 2.31 -10.53
C VAL A 132 -23.55 3.37 -10.18
N GLU A 133 -24.80 3.08 -10.52
CA GLU A 133 -25.94 3.91 -10.14
C GLU A 133 -26.27 3.75 -8.65
N PRO A 134 -26.85 4.78 -8.00
CA PRO A 134 -27.23 4.70 -6.60
C PRO A 134 -28.11 3.50 -6.25
N ILE A 135 -27.64 2.68 -5.31
CA ILE A 135 -28.38 1.52 -4.80
C ILE A 135 -29.12 1.92 -3.52
N VAL A 136 -30.45 1.99 -3.59
CA VAL A 136 -31.31 2.41 -2.47
C VAL A 136 -31.72 1.25 -1.56
N LYS A 137 -31.66 0.01 -2.07
CA LYS A 137 -32.17 -1.19 -1.39
C LYS A 137 -31.35 -2.43 -1.70
N ILE A 138 -31.09 -3.24 -0.67
CA ILE A 138 -30.67 -4.63 -0.77
C ILE A 138 -31.76 -5.49 -0.13
N SER A 139 -32.06 -6.65 -0.73
CA SER A 139 -33.06 -7.57 -0.22
C SER A 139 -32.84 -8.97 -0.76
N GLY A 140 -32.88 -9.98 0.12
CA GLY A 140 -32.96 -11.38 -0.30
C GLY A 140 -31.80 -12.27 0.12
N PHE A 141 -30.93 -11.82 1.04
CA PHE A 141 -29.94 -12.70 1.63
C PHE A 141 -30.59 -13.85 2.41
N ASN A 142 -29.95 -15.02 2.36
CA ASN A 142 -30.21 -16.08 3.33
C ASN A 142 -29.29 -15.92 4.57
N SER A 143 -29.56 -16.66 5.64
CA SER A 143 -28.77 -16.59 6.89
C SER A 143 -27.28 -16.91 6.73
N ARG A 144 -26.92 -17.74 5.74
CA ARG A 144 -25.51 -18.05 5.41
C ARG A 144 -24.82 -16.98 4.59
N MET A 145 -25.58 -16.11 3.92
CA MET A 145 -25.12 -15.17 2.89
C MET A 145 -24.35 -15.82 1.74
N ASP A 146 -24.56 -17.12 1.49
CA ASP A 146 -23.92 -17.86 0.38
C ASP A 146 -24.63 -17.61 -0.96
N ASN A 147 -25.65 -16.76 -0.99
CA ASN A 147 -26.46 -16.42 -2.16
C ASN A 147 -26.22 -15.01 -2.73
N VAL A 148 -25.11 -14.35 -2.37
CA VAL A 148 -24.76 -12.98 -2.79
C VAL A 148 -24.86 -12.74 -4.30
N GLU A 149 -24.51 -13.73 -5.13
CA GLU A 149 -24.60 -13.64 -6.60
C GLU A 149 -26.05 -13.51 -7.11
N SER A 150 -27.02 -13.99 -6.34
CA SER A 150 -28.45 -13.93 -6.68
C SER A 150 -29.18 -12.74 -6.07
N VAL A 151 -28.57 -12.05 -5.12
CA VAL A 151 -29.15 -10.87 -4.47
C VAL A 151 -28.96 -9.67 -5.38
N GLU A 152 -30.07 -9.09 -5.82
CA GLU A 152 -30.09 -7.92 -6.70
C GLU A 152 -29.19 -6.81 -6.12
N HIS A 153 -28.29 -6.28 -6.96
CA HIS A 153 -27.34 -5.21 -6.64
C HIS A 153 -26.29 -5.50 -5.55
N ALA A 154 -26.27 -6.67 -4.90
CA ALA A 154 -25.32 -6.94 -3.81
C ALA A 154 -23.86 -6.87 -4.26
N ARG A 155 -23.52 -7.52 -5.38
CA ARG A 155 -22.16 -7.47 -5.95
C ARG A 155 -21.78 -6.09 -6.49
N ASP A 156 -22.73 -5.36 -7.06
CA ASP A 156 -22.50 -3.99 -7.51
C ASP A 156 -22.20 -3.08 -6.32
N LEU A 157 -22.90 -3.27 -5.21
CA LEU A 157 -22.68 -2.52 -3.98
C LEU A 157 -21.31 -2.81 -3.36
N GLU A 158 -20.89 -4.08 -3.27
CA GLU A 158 -19.54 -4.44 -2.80
C GLU A 158 -18.44 -3.83 -3.68
N ARG A 159 -18.60 -3.95 -5.01
CA ARG A 159 -17.63 -3.37 -5.97
C ARG A 159 -17.56 -1.86 -5.86
N PHE A 160 -18.70 -1.19 -5.76
CA PHE A 160 -18.76 0.25 -5.54
C PHE A 160 -18.07 0.63 -4.24
N ALA A 161 -18.42 -0.02 -3.13
CA ALA A 161 -17.88 0.30 -1.81
C ALA A 161 -16.37 0.11 -1.74
N GLY A 162 -15.86 -1.02 -2.26
CA GLY A 162 -14.42 -1.30 -2.30
C GLY A 162 -13.66 -0.31 -3.18
N ALA A 163 -14.19 0.02 -4.37
CA ALA A 163 -13.58 1.01 -5.26
C ALA A 163 -13.64 2.42 -4.66
N PHE A 164 -14.77 2.82 -4.08
CA PHE A 164 -14.94 4.12 -3.44
C PHE A 164 -13.99 4.28 -2.25
N GLY A 165 -13.87 3.26 -1.39
CA GLY A 165 -12.93 3.23 -0.28
C GLY A 165 -11.48 3.38 -0.74
N GLY A 166 -11.04 2.58 -1.71
CA GLY A 166 -9.68 2.65 -2.26
C GLY A 166 -9.35 4.00 -2.91
N GLN A 167 -10.29 4.55 -3.70
CA GLN A 167 -10.11 5.88 -4.31
C GLN A 167 -10.13 7.01 -3.26
N SER A 168 -10.90 6.88 -2.18
CA SER A 168 -10.92 7.85 -1.08
C SER A 168 -9.58 7.88 -0.34
N VAL A 169 -9.00 6.72 -0.07
CA VAL A 169 -7.67 6.63 0.56
C VAL A 169 -6.58 7.17 -0.36
N LEU A 170 -6.64 6.89 -1.66
CA LEU A 170 -5.75 7.51 -2.64
C LEU A 170 -5.89 9.04 -2.64
N ALA A 171 -7.11 9.56 -2.60
CA ALA A 171 -7.39 10.99 -2.58
C ALA A 171 -6.80 11.68 -1.34
N LEU A 172 -6.87 11.01 -0.18
CA LEU A 172 -6.23 11.45 1.06
C LEU A 172 -4.71 11.45 0.93
N ALA A 173 -4.11 10.32 0.51
CA ALA A 173 -2.67 10.12 0.46
C ALA A 173 -1.95 11.00 -0.59
N SER A 174 -2.66 11.36 -1.66
CA SER A 174 -2.12 12.16 -2.76
C SER A 174 -2.54 13.64 -2.72
N ASP A 175 -3.28 14.03 -1.68
CA ASP A 175 -3.94 15.34 -1.55
C ASP A 175 -4.59 15.86 -2.86
N ASN A 176 -5.20 14.95 -3.62
CA ASN A 176 -5.70 15.26 -4.95
C ASN A 176 -7.09 15.89 -4.88
N LEU A 177 -7.16 17.22 -4.89
CA LEU A 177 -8.41 17.99 -4.81
C LEU A 177 -9.41 17.65 -5.93
N ALA A 178 -8.93 17.35 -7.15
CA ALA A 178 -9.81 16.98 -8.26
C ALA A 178 -10.48 15.62 -8.00
N LEU A 179 -9.72 14.64 -7.51
CA LEU A 179 -10.26 13.34 -7.12
C LEU A 179 -11.22 13.46 -5.93
N LYS A 180 -10.88 14.25 -4.90
CA LYS A 180 -11.79 14.53 -3.76
C LYS A 180 -13.12 15.13 -4.25
N THR A 181 -13.05 16.12 -5.14
CA THR A 181 -14.23 16.77 -5.75
C THR A 181 -15.15 15.77 -6.45
N GLU A 182 -14.58 14.88 -7.27
CA GLU A 182 -15.35 13.87 -7.99
C GLU A 182 -16.00 12.86 -7.04
N LEU A 183 -15.27 12.38 -6.02
CA LEU A 183 -15.79 11.45 -5.02
C LEU A 183 -16.91 12.08 -4.18
N ILE A 184 -16.78 13.37 -3.82
CA ILE A 184 -17.84 14.11 -3.12
C ILE A 184 -19.12 14.16 -3.96
N LYS A 185 -19.03 14.52 -5.24
CA LYS A 185 -20.20 14.55 -6.14
C LYS A 185 -20.85 13.19 -6.29
N ILE A 186 -20.05 12.13 -6.41
CA ILE A 186 -20.55 10.76 -6.49
C ILE A 186 -21.31 10.39 -5.22
N LEU A 187 -20.72 10.61 -4.04
CA LEU A 187 -21.35 10.28 -2.77
C LEU A 187 -22.60 11.14 -2.51
N ALA A 188 -22.58 12.41 -2.92
CA ALA A 188 -23.75 13.29 -2.86
C ALA A 188 -24.92 12.77 -3.71
N ARG A 189 -24.65 12.33 -4.96
CA ARG A 189 -25.68 11.68 -5.80
C ARG A 189 -26.30 10.46 -5.12
N TRP A 190 -25.47 9.63 -4.46
CA TRP A 190 -25.95 8.48 -3.68
C TRP A 190 -26.77 8.91 -2.45
N ALA A 191 -26.32 9.95 -1.75
CA ALA A 191 -26.99 10.51 -0.59
C ALA A 191 -28.37 11.10 -0.93
N GLU A 192 -28.47 11.82 -2.05
CA GLU A 192 -29.70 12.41 -2.59
C GLU A 192 -30.71 11.34 -3.00
N ALA A 193 -30.25 10.25 -3.62
CA ALA A 193 -31.08 9.10 -3.94
C ALA A 193 -31.56 8.32 -2.70
N GLY A 194 -31.00 8.59 -1.52
CA GLY A 194 -31.34 7.86 -0.30
C GLY A 194 -30.72 6.47 -0.26
N ALA A 195 -29.47 6.34 -0.72
CA ALA A 195 -28.73 5.09 -0.74
C ALA A 195 -28.91 4.25 0.54
N LEU A 196 -29.22 2.98 0.35
CA LEU A 196 -29.44 1.96 1.40
C LEU A 196 -30.60 2.22 2.38
N LEU A 197 -31.31 3.35 2.31
CA LEU A 197 -32.35 3.72 3.28
C LEU A 197 -33.63 2.90 3.13
N GLU A 198 -33.86 2.25 1.98
CA GLU A 198 -35.01 1.37 1.75
C GLU A 198 -34.77 -0.08 2.15
N THR A 199 -33.53 -0.45 2.47
CA THR A 199 -33.22 -1.76 3.05
C THR A 199 -33.90 -1.89 4.41
N ILE A 200 -34.22 -3.10 4.86
CA ILE A 200 -34.69 -3.28 6.24
C ILE A 200 -33.56 -2.96 7.22
N ALA A 201 -33.84 -2.18 8.28
CA ALA A 201 -32.82 -1.78 9.26
C ALA A 201 -32.63 -2.79 10.39
N CYS A 202 -33.66 -3.59 10.70
CA CYS A 202 -33.69 -4.51 11.83
C CYS A 202 -33.27 -3.91 13.18
N VAL A 203 -33.49 -2.61 13.33
CA VAL A 203 -33.19 -1.82 14.52
C VAL A 203 -34.41 -0.93 14.82
N THR A 204 -34.75 -0.77 16.10
CA THR A 204 -35.82 0.12 16.56
C THR A 204 -35.39 1.59 16.52
N GLY A 205 -36.32 2.53 16.67
CA GLY A 205 -35.98 3.97 16.68
C GLY A 205 -35.03 4.40 17.81
N ASP A 206 -34.91 3.61 18.88
CA ASP A 206 -33.98 3.79 20.00
C ASP A 206 -32.70 2.94 19.88
N GLY A 207 -32.49 2.27 18.74
CA GLY A 207 -31.23 1.59 18.43
C GLY A 207 -31.14 0.14 18.92
N LEU A 208 -32.24 -0.52 19.27
CA LEU A 208 -32.25 -1.92 19.73
C LEU A 208 -32.46 -2.88 18.56
N LEU A 209 -31.78 -4.04 18.57
CA LEU A 209 -31.96 -5.07 17.54
C LEU A 209 -33.37 -5.66 17.58
N ILE A 210 -33.94 -5.88 16.40
CA ILE A 210 -35.19 -6.60 16.20
C ILE A 210 -34.81 -8.00 15.70
N ASN A 211 -35.09 -9.05 16.47
CA ASN A 211 -34.86 -10.45 16.05
C ASN A 211 -36.18 -11.23 15.94
N LYS A 212 -37.12 -10.68 15.15
CA LYS A 212 -38.44 -11.29 14.92
C LYS A 212 -38.98 -10.88 13.56
N GLY A 213 -39.93 -11.66 13.05
CA GLY A 213 -40.51 -11.44 11.73
C GLY A 213 -39.44 -11.52 10.64
N ALA A 214 -39.40 -10.54 9.74
CA ALA A 214 -38.41 -10.48 8.64
C ALA A 214 -36.95 -10.32 9.13
N CYS A 215 -36.72 -9.92 10.38
CA CYS A 215 -35.39 -9.73 10.95
C CYS A 215 -34.86 -10.96 11.70
N THR A 216 -35.28 -12.15 11.30
CA THR A 216 -34.76 -13.41 11.86
C THR A 216 -33.57 -13.91 11.05
N GLU A 217 -32.78 -14.78 11.65
CA GLU A 217 -31.67 -15.50 11.02
C GLU A 217 -31.55 -16.90 11.65
N TRP A 218 -30.97 -17.84 10.91
CA TRP A 218 -30.75 -19.23 11.30
C TRP A 218 -32.01 -19.93 11.81
N THR A 219 -33.16 -19.64 11.19
CA THR A 219 -34.43 -20.33 11.51
C THR A 219 -34.49 -21.74 10.91
N GLN A 220 -33.61 -22.03 9.93
CA GLN A 220 -33.37 -23.36 9.39
C GLN A 220 -31.92 -23.77 9.65
N ASP A 221 -31.69 -25.03 10.01
CA ASP A 221 -30.35 -25.57 10.30
C ASP A 221 -29.39 -25.49 9.10
N ASN A 222 -29.94 -25.52 7.89
CA ASN A 222 -29.17 -25.34 6.66
C ASN A 222 -28.87 -23.86 6.35
N GLY A 223 -29.34 -22.91 7.15
CA GLY A 223 -29.18 -21.46 7.00
C GLY A 223 -29.61 -20.88 5.64
N GLN A 224 -30.48 -21.60 4.91
CA GLN A 224 -31.03 -21.16 3.62
C GLN A 224 -32.33 -20.34 3.80
N ASP A 225 -32.75 -20.09 5.04
CA ASP A 225 -33.89 -19.25 5.33
C ASP A 225 -33.62 -17.78 4.93
N PRO A 226 -34.59 -17.09 4.30
CA PRO A 226 -34.48 -15.65 4.03
C PRO A 226 -34.27 -14.87 5.32
N SER A 227 -33.31 -13.94 5.30
CA SER A 227 -32.92 -13.18 6.48
C SER A 227 -32.78 -11.70 6.17
N GLY A 228 -33.79 -10.92 6.59
CA GLY A 228 -33.68 -9.46 6.59
C GLY A 228 -32.61 -8.96 7.57
N MET A 229 -32.22 -9.76 8.56
CA MET A 229 -31.07 -9.43 9.43
C MET A 229 -29.75 -9.41 8.62
N LYS A 230 -29.59 -10.31 7.63
CA LYS A 230 -28.42 -10.29 6.75
C LYS A 230 -28.45 -9.13 5.75
N ASP A 231 -29.62 -8.80 5.20
CA ASP A 231 -29.79 -7.57 4.40
C ASP A 231 -29.39 -6.31 5.20
N ALA A 232 -29.87 -6.21 6.45
CA ALA A 232 -29.56 -5.09 7.36
C ALA A 232 -28.07 -5.02 7.72
N THR A 233 -27.47 -6.16 8.05
CA THR A 233 -26.06 -6.23 8.46
C THR A 233 -25.15 -5.86 7.29
N PHE A 234 -25.35 -6.46 6.11
CA PHE A 234 -24.60 -6.17 4.89
C PHE A 234 -24.61 -4.68 4.55
N THR A 235 -25.79 -4.05 4.52
CA THR A 235 -25.89 -2.62 4.22
C THR A 235 -25.34 -1.73 5.33
N THR A 236 -25.35 -2.18 6.58
CA THR A 236 -24.75 -1.41 7.67
C THR A 236 -23.24 -1.31 7.54
N PHE A 237 -22.54 -2.41 7.25
CA PHE A 237 -21.09 -2.39 7.06
C PHE A 237 -20.69 -1.48 5.91
N ILE A 238 -21.36 -1.61 4.76
CA ILE A 238 -21.06 -0.81 3.58
C ILE A 238 -21.35 0.67 3.84
N GLY A 239 -22.53 1.01 4.38
CA GLY A 239 -22.85 2.41 4.65
C GLY A 239 -21.94 3.02 5.72
N ALA A 240 -21.55 2.27 6.76
CA ALA A 240 -20.56 2.73 7.73
C ALA A 240 -19.17 2.94 7.10
N GLY A 241 -18.78 2.09 6.15
CA GLY A 241 -17.58 2.28 5.34
C GLY A 241 -17.60 3.57 4.52
N LEU A 242 -18.72 3.87 3.84
CA LEU A 242 -18.89 5.13 3.10
C LEU A 242 -18.83 6.37 4.01
N VAL A 243 -19.43 6.29 5.20
CA VAL A 243 -19.35 7.35 6.23
C VAL A 243 -17.90 7.59 6.65
N ARG A 244 -17.14 6.52 6.93
CA ARG A 244 -15.73 6.62 7.31
C ARG A 244 -14.88 7.18 6.17
N ALA A 245 -15.10 6.74 4.92
CA ALA A 245 -14.40 7.27 3.76
C ALA A 245 -14.65 8.78 3.57
N TYR A 246 -15.90 9.24 3.78
CA TYR A 246 -16.22 10.67 3.78
C TYR A 246 -15.43 11.44 4.83
N TYR A 247 -15.48 11.03 6.10
CA TYR A 247 -14.78 11.76 7.16
C TYR A 247 -13.26 11.69 7.03
N ALA A 248 -12.71 10.52 6.65
CA ALA A 248 -11.28 10.32 6.52
C ALA A 248 -10.65 11.13 5.39
N ALA A 249 -11.32 11.28 4.24
CA ALA A 249 -10.69 11.79 3.02
C ALA A 249 -11.36 13.01 2.37
N LEU A 250 -12.66 13.22 2.61
CA LEU A 250 -13.48 14.12 1.79
C LEU A 250 -14.07 15.29 2.59
N ALA A 251 -14.32 15.12 3.89
CA ALA A 251 -15.05 16.10 4.70
C ALA A 251 -14.32 17.45 4.84
N ASP A 252 -12.99 17.47 4.66
CA ASP A 252 -12.15 18.68 4.68
C ASP A 252 -12.04 19.38 3.32
N ALA A 253 -12.39 18.71 2.24
CA ALA A 253 -12.28 19.30 0.92
C ALA A 253 -13.50 20.18 0.65
N ASP A 254 -13.35 21.50 0.82
CA ASP A 254 -14.36 22.51 0.49
C ASP A 254 -13.88 23.43 -0.64
N PRO A 255 -13.64 22.91 -1.86
CA PRO A 255 -13.44 23.78 -3.02
C PRO A 255 -14.72 24.60 -3.26
N GLU A 256 -14.57 25.83 -3.74
CA GLU A 256 -15.70 26.73 -4.03
C GLU A 256 -16.80 25.98 -4.82
N GLY A 257 -17.99 25.86 -4.20
CA GLY A 257 -19.19 25.33 -4.84
C GLY A 257 -19.65 23.94 -4.42
N LEU A 258 -19.02 23.24 -3.46
CA LEU A 258 -19.48 21.91 -2.99
C LEU A 258 -20.39 21.93 -1.74
N ALA A 259 -20.77 23.09 -1.24
CA ALA A 259 -21.57 23.20 -0.01
C ALA A 259 -22.91 22.43 -0.06
N VAL A 260 -23.53 22.35 -1.25
CA VAL A 260 -24.78 21.60 -1.45
C VAL A 260 -24.53 20.10 -1.32
N GLU A 261 -23.48 19.58 -1.94
CA GLU A 261 -23.05 18.20 -1.89
C GLU A 261 -22.71 17.77 -0.46
N HIS A 262 -21.92 18.56 0.28
CA HIS A 262 -21.64 18.26 1.69
C HIS A 262 -22.92 18.24 2.54
N THR A 263 -23.86 19.15 2.27
CA THR A 263 -25.15 19.18 2.97
C THR A 263 -25.97 17.92 2.68
N ALA A 264 -26.03 17.48 1.43
CA ALA A 264 -26.71 16.25 1.03
C ALA A 264 -26.10 15.02 1.71
N ILE A 265 -24.77 14.91 1.70
CA ILE A 265 -24.04 13.80 2.35
C ILE A 265 -24.32 13.80 3.85
N LYS A 266 -24.10 14.92 4.55
CA LYS A 266 -24.34 15.01 6.01
C LYS A 266 -25.78 14.65 6.38
N GLY A 267 -26.76 15.14 5.61
CA GLY A 267 -28.17 14.78 5.81
C GLY A 267 -28.46 13.29 5.59
N TRP A 268 -27.78 12.63 4.64
CA TRP A 268 -27.85 11.18 4.49
C TRP A 268 -27.19 10.44 5.66
N ILE A 269 -25.99 10.87 6.10
CA ILE A 269 -25.30 10.28 7.27
C ILE A 269 -26.19 10.34 8.51
N GLU A 270 -26.87 11.46 8.76
CA GLU A 270 -27.79 11.60 9.89
C GLU A 270 -28.98 10.62 9.82
N ARG A 271 -29.56 10.42 8.62
CA ARG A 271 -30.66 9.46 8.41
C ARG A 271 -30.18 8.02 8.51
N PHE A 272 -29.03 7.72 7.92
CA PHE A 272 -28.42 6.39 7.95
C PHE A 272 -28.02 6.00 9.37
N SER A 273 -27.41 6.91 10.13
CA SER A 273 -26.92 6.66 11.49
C SER A 273 -28.03 6.27 12.48
N LYS A 274 -29.27 6.73 12.27
CA LYS A 274 -30.44 6.32 13.07
C LYS A 274 -30.83 4.85 12.90
N ARG A 275 -30.28 4.18 11.88
CA ARG A 275 -30.53 2.77 11.57
C ARG A 275 -29.45 1.86 12.16
N LEU A 276 -28.42 2.43 12.77
CA LEU A 276 -27.34 1.69 13.41
C LEU A 276 -27.80 1.17 14.77
N LYS A 277 -27.42 -0.08 15.07
CA LYS A 277 -27.59 -0.63 16.40
C LYS A 277 -26.82 0.21 17.42
N ARG A 278 -27.46 0.58 18.51
CA ARG A 278 -26.81 1.21 19.65
C ARG A 278 -25.79 0.25 20.28
N PRO A 279 -24.57 0.72 20.60
CA PRO A 279 -23.58 -0.09 21.30
C PRO A 279 -24.13 -0.64 22.63
N GLY A 280 -23.90 -1.94 22.87
CA GLY A 280 -24.40 -2.68 24.03
C GLY A 280 -23.24 -3.30 24.80
N ASP A 281 -23.15 -4.63 24.81
CA ASP A 281 -21.97 -5.34 25.31
C ASP A 281 -20.82 -5.27 24.29
N VAL A 282 -19.59 -5.25 24.79
CA VAL A 282 -18.38 -5.28 23.96
C VAL A 282 -18.00 -6.74 23.71
N TYR A 283 -17.71 -7.08 22.46
CA TYR A 283 -17.24 -8.40 22.03
C TYR A 283 -16.55 -8.29 20.66
N PHE A 284 -15.72 -9.27 20.32
CA PHE A 284 -15.08 -9.35 19.00
C PHE A 284 -16.08 -9.75 17.91
N GLY A 285 -16.06 -9.01 16.80
CA GLY A 285 -16.94 -9.09 15.64
C GLY A 285 -17.86 -7.88 15.52
N LEU A 286 -18.31 -7.61 14.29
CA LEU A 286 -19.30 -6.57 13.99
C LEU A 286 -18.80 -5.15 14.32
N ASN A 287 -17.58 -4.80 13.88
CA ASN A 287 -16.93 -3.54 14.23
C ASN A 287 -16.88 -3.36 15.77
N MET A 288 -16.38 -4.43 16.40
CA MET A 288 -16.27 -4.76 17.82
C MET A 288 -17.52 -4.46 18.68
N GLY A 289 -18.62 -5.09 18.30
CA GLY A 289 -19.90 -5.01 19.01
C GLY A 289 -20.74 -3.78 18.63
N TRP A 290 -20.60 -3.31 17.38
CA TRP A 290 -21.28 -2.14 16.81
C TRP A 290 -20.81 -0.80 17.36
N TYR A 291 -19.62 -0.76 17.96
CA TYR A 291 -19.10 0.44 18.59
C TYR A 291 -18.49 1.43 17.62
N TRP A 292 -17.71 0.97 16.62
CA TRP A 292 -16.95 1.88 15.77
C TRP A 292 -17.79 2.90 15.01
N PRO A 293 -18.93 2.56 14.38
CA PRO A 293 -19.74 3.56 13.69
C PRO A 293 -20.19 4.70 14.61
N THR A 294 -20.59 4.39 15.85
CA THR A 294 -20.95 5.39 16.85
C THR A 294 -19.75 6.24 17.26
N ILE A 295 -18.60 5.63 17.53
CA ILE A 295 -17.37 6.34 17.93
C ILE A 295 -16.91 7.30 16.83
N VAL A 296 -16.88 6.84 15.56
CA VAL A 296 -16.48 7.68 14.43
C VAL A 296 -17.41 8.88 14.28
N ASN A 297 -18.73 8.67 14.38
CA ASN A 297 -19.70 9.77 14.33
C ASN A 297 -19.53 10.76 15.50
N GLU A 298 -19.30 10.27 16.72
CA GLU A 298 -19.05 11.10 17.90
C GLU A 298 -17.76 11.93 17.72
N LEU A 299 -16.67 11.32 17.26
CA LEU A 299 -15.43 12.04 16.98
C LEU A 299 -15.60 13.09 15.87
N ALA A 300 -16.29 12.75 14.78
CA ALA A 300 -16.58 13.68 13.69
C ALA A 300 -17.47 14.86 14.12
N ALA A 301 -18.35 14.64 15.09
CA ALA A 301 -19.19 15.68 15.68
C ALA A 301 -18.48 16.52 16.77
N GLY A 302 -17.24 16.18 17.13
CA GLY A 302 -16.51 16.82 18.23
C GLY A 302 -16.97 16.36 19.63
N GLU A 303 -17.77 15.29 19.72
CA GLU A 303 -18.24 14.68 20.97
C GLU A 303 -17.17 13.76 21.58
N THR A 304 -15.93 14.25 21.66
CA THR A 304 -14.73 13.44 22.00
C THR A 304 -14.85 12.73 23.34
N ASP A 305 -15.48 13.34 24.35
CA ASP A 305 -15.62 12.71 25.67
C ASP A 305 -16.58 11.50 25.65
N ALA A 306 -17.63 11.53 24.81
CA ALA A 306 -18.52 10.40 24.62
C ALA A 306 -17.77 9.23 23.96
N ALA A 307 -17.00 9.53 22.91
CA ALA A 307 -16.14 8.57 22.22
C ALA A 307 -15.11 7.94 23.18
N ARG A 308 -14.41 8.76 23.98
CA ARG A 308 -13.44 8.30 25.00
C ARG A 308 -14.06 7.36 26.03
N GLY A 309 -15.28 7.67 26.49
CA GLY A 309 -16.02 6.79 27.40
C GLY A 309 -16.29 5.40 26.80
N ARG A 310 -16.62 5.34 25.50
CA ARG A 310 -16.81 4.06 24.78
C ARG A 310 -15.51 3.32 24.58
N LEU A 311 -14.46 4.02 24.16
CA LEU A 311 -13.13 3.46 23.95
C LEU A 311 -12.53 2.90 25.25
N THR A 312 -12.81 3.52 26.40
CA THR A 312 -12.42 2.99 27.72
C THR A 312 -13.10 1.66 28.00
N LYS A 313 -14.42 1.56 27.77
CA LYS A 313 -15.16 0.29 27.93
C LYS A 313 -14.64 -0.81 26.99
N ILE A 314 -14.26 -0.42 25.78
CA ILE A 314 -13.63 -1.27 24.78
C ILE A 314 -12.28 -1.81 25.29
N ALA A 315 -11.39 -0.93 25.76
CA ALA A 315 -10.10 -1.32 26.34
C ALA A 315 -10.26 -2.31 27.50
N ASP A 316 -11.15 -1.99 28.45
CA ASP A 316 -11.40 -2.81 29.63
C ASP A 316 -11.89 -4.22 29.25
N GLU A 317 -12.73 -4.33 28.22
CA GLU A 317 -13.23 -5.64 27.79
C GLU A 317 -12.20 -6.40 26.97
N MET A 318 -11.41 -5.74 26.11
CA MET A 318 -10.31 -6.40 25.41
C MET A 318 -9.32 -7.05 26.38
N LEU A 319 -8.95 -6.37 27.47
CA LEU A 319 -8.11 -6.92 28.54
C LEU A 319 -8.71 -8.16 29.24
N ARG A 320 -10.03 -8.40 29.13
CA ARG A 320 -10.70 -9.62 29.63
C ARG A 320 -10.86 -10.69 28.56
N LEU A 321 -10.89 -10.30 27.29
CA LEU A 321 -11.11 -11.18 26.16
C LEU A 321 -9.81 -11.79 25.63
N ILE A 322 -8.68 -11.07 25.78
CA ILE A 322 -7.36 -11.56 25.38
C ILE A 322 -6.73 -12.28 26.59
N SER A 323 -6.33 -13.52 26.39
CA SER A 323 -5.69 -14.33 27.42
C SER A 323 -4.19 -14.03 27.50
N ALA A 324 -3.59 -14.32 28.65
CA ALA A 324 -2.16 -14.09 28.88
C ALA A 324 -1.22 -14.90 27.94
N ASP A 325 -1.73 -15.89 27.22
CA ASP A 325 -1.00 -16.64 26.19
C ASP A 325 -1.20 -16.11 24.77
N GLY A 326 -1.89 -14.97 24.62
CA GLY A 326 -2.22 -14.34 23.34
C GLY A 326 -3.48 -14.88 22.68
N SER A 327 -4.12 -15.94 23.19
CA SER A 327 -5.37 -16.44 22.61
C SER A 327 -6.55 -15.53 22.92
N ILE A 328 -7.45 -15.43 21.96
CA ILE A 328 -8.60 -14.53 22.01
C ILE A 328 -9.86 -15.36 22.27
N ARG A 329 -10.56 -15.05 23.38
CA ARG A 329 -11.74 -15.76 23.88
C ARG A 329 -12.76 -15.94 22.77
N GLU A 330 -13.20 -17.18 22.56
CA GLU A 330 -14.19 -17.56 21.55
C GLU A 330 -13.79 -17.27 20.09
N ARG A 331 -12.56 -16.83 19.81
CA ARG A 331 -12.06 -16.54 18.46
C ARG A 331 -10.97 -17.53 18.08
N THR A 332 -9.95 -17.70 18.91
CA THR A 332 -8.89 -18.72 18.72
C THR A 332 -9.40 -20.14 18.94
N THR A 333 -10.61 -20.30 19.47
CA THR A 333 -11.24 -21.60 19.74
C THR A 333 -12.21 -22.04 18.65
N ARG A 334 -12.27 -21.35 17.50
CA ARG A 334 -13.25 -21.57 16.42
C ARG A 334 -12.89 -22.74 15.49
N GLY A 335 -12.33 -23.81 16.02
CA GLY A 335 -12.10 -25.05 15.25
C GLY A 335 -11.16 -24.83 14.07
N ASN A 336 -11.55 -25.33 12.91
CA ASN A 336 -10.85 -25.13 11.65
C ASN A 336 -10.91 -23.68 11.14
N ARG A 337 -11.61 -22.76 11.81
CA ARG A 337 -11.58 -21.32 11.50
C ARG A 337 -10.87 -20.49 12.58
N ALA A 338 -10.15 -21.14 13.49
CA ALA A 338 -9.46 -20.47 14.60
C ALA A 338 -8.49 -19.39 14.12
N LEU A 339 -7.69 -19.67 13.09
CA LEU A 339 -6.72 -18.73 12.53
C LEU A 339 -7.42 -17.50 11.94
N TRP A 340 -8.49 -17.70 11.16
CA TRP A 340 -9.26 -16.62 10.56
C TRP A 340 -9.95 -15.72 11.60
N TYR A 341 -10.60 -16.32 12.59
CA TYR A 341 -11.23 -15.54 13.67
C TYR A 341 -10.20 -14.86 14.58
N HIS A 342 -9.02 -15.45 14.74
CA HIS A 342 -7.92 -14.81 15.46
C HIS A 342 -7.41 -13.58 14.67
N PHE A 343 -7.11 -13.74 13.37
CA PHE A 343 -6.68 -12.67 12.47
C PHE A 343 -7.62 -11.47 12.48
N THR A 344 -8.92 -11.68 12.25
CA THR A 344 -9.93 -10.61 12.25
C THR A 344 -10.07 -9.93 13.62
N SER A 345 -9.79 -10.64 14.71
CA SER A 345 -9.83 -10.03 16.05
C SER A 345 -8.61 -9.15 16.32
N ILE A 346 -7.43 -9.48 15.75
CA ILE A 346 -6.26 -8.60 15.81
C ILE A 346 -6.56 -7.28 15.10
N ASP A 347 -7.22 -7.34 13.95
CA ASP A 347 -7.68 -6.13 13.26
C ASP A 347 -8.55 -5.27 14.18
N GLU A 348 -9.53 -5.88 14.84
CA GLU A 348 -10.40 -5.17 15.76
C GLU A 348 -9.67 -4.56 16.95
N ILE A 349 -8.65 -5.23 17.48
CA ILE A 349 -7.78 -4.70 18.55
C ILE A 349 -7.03 -3.47 18.04
N VAL A 350 -6.34 -3.60 16.91
CA VAL A 350 -5.47 -2.55 16.36
C VAL A 350 -6.28 -1.32 15.95
N VAL A 351 -7.38 -1.49 15.22
CA VAL A 351 -8.26 -0.39 14.82
C VAL A 351 -8.87 0.30 16.06
N SER A 352 -9.27 -0.45 17.09
CA SER A 352 -9.78 0.14 18.33
C SER A 352 -8.71 0.97 19.07
N MET A 353 -7.45 0.54 19.04
CA MET A 353 -6.33 1.30 19.60
C MET A 353 -5.99 2.53 18.77
N GLU A 354 -6.15 2.50 17.44
CA GLU A 354 -6.00 3.71 16.62
C GLU A 354 -7.16 4.68 16.85
N LEU A 355 -8.39 4.22 17.08
CA LEU A 355 -9.50 5.09 17.49
C LEU A 355 -9.26 5.74 18.85
N MET A 356 -8.61 5.04 19.79
CA MET A 356 -8.12 5.65 21.05
C MET A 356 -7.16 6.80 20.76
N ARG A 357 -6.15 6.57 19.91
CA ARG A 357 -5.16 7.60 19.54
C ARG A 357 -5.81 8.77 18.80
N ALA A 358 -6.77 8.51 17.91
CA ALA A 358 -7.57 9.52 17.22
C ALA A 358 -8.33 10.42 18.21
N ALA A 359 -8.91 9.82 19.26
CA ALA A 359 -9.54 10.50 20.39
C ALA A 359 -8.54 11.17 21.37
N GLY A 360 -7.23 11.14 21.09
CA GLY A 360 -6.19 11.69 21.96
C GLY A 360 -5.95 10.88 23.24
N MET A 361 -6.32 9.60 23.25
CA MET A 361 -6.03 8.67 24.33
C MET A 361 -4.75 7.90 24.05
N THR A 362 -4.04 7.50 25.10
CA THR A 362 -2.97 6.51 25.02
C THR A 362 -3.57 5.13 25.31
N PRO A 363 -3.43 4.14 24.40
CA PRO A 363 -3.85 2.77 24.69
C PRO A 363 -3.15 2.22 25.94
N PRO A 364 -3.82 1.39 26.76
CA PRO A 364 -3.20 0.81 27.95
C PRO A 364 -2.00 -0.07 27.58
N ALA A 365 -0.88 0.08 28.30
CA ALA A 365 0.34 -0.72 28.06
C ALA A 365 0.07 -2.25 28.17
N ALA A 366 -0.78 -2.67 29.10
CA ALA A 366 -1.18 -4.07 29.22
C ALA A 366 -1.89 -4.60 27.96
N LEU A 367 -2.67 -3.75 27.29
CA LEU A 367 -3.35 -4.09 26.04
C LEU A 367 -2.34 -4.16 24.88
N GLU A 368 -1.32 -3.30 24.85
CA GLU A 368 -0.21 -3.40 23.88
C GLU A 368 0.55 -4.72 24.05
N GLU A 369 0.83 -5.13 25.29
CA GLU A 369 1.45 -6.42 25.57
C GLU A 369 0.58 -7.61 25.14
N ASP A 370 -0.73 -7.55 25.38
CA ASP A 370 -1.70 -8.55 24.92
C ASP A 370 -1.75 -8.63 23.38
N LEU A 371 -1.73 -7.48 22.69
CA LEU A 371 -1.64 -7.41 21.24
C LEU A 371 -0.38 -8.10 20.71
N HIS A 372 0.80 -7.84 21.30
CA HIS A 372 2.04 -8.51 20.89
C HIS A 372 1.93 -10.04 21.01
N ARG A 373 1.32 -10.54 22.10
CA ARG A 373 1.09 -11.97 22.27
C ARG A 373 0.11 -12.53 21.23
N ALA A 374 -0.97 -11.83 20.94
CA ALA A 374 -1.92 -12.23 19.89
C ALA A 374 -1.23 -12.29 18.52
N VAL A 375 -0.46 -11.26 18.14
CA VAL A 375 0.31 -11.28 16.88
C VAL A 375 1.30 -12.45 16.83
N ALA A 376 1.96 -12.79 17.94
CA ALA A 376 2.82 -13.98 18.00
C ALA A 376 2.04 -15.29 17.77
N VAL A 377 0.84 -15.43 18.34
CA VAL A 377 -0.06 -16.58 18.09
C VAL A 377 -0.44 -16.65 16.62
N PHE A 378 -0.79 -15.52 16.00
CA PHE A 378 -1.12 -15.47 14.58
C PHE A 378 0.06 -15.89 13.70
N ILE A 379 1.24 -15.28 13.87
CA ILE A 379 2.42 -15.59 13.06
C ILE A 379 2.82 -17.06 13.19
N ALA A 380 2.80 -17.61 14.41
CA ALA A 380 3.02 -19.04 14.62
C ALA A 380 1.96 -19.89 13.91
N GLY A 381 0.70 -19.49 14.00
CA GLY A 381 -0.44 -20.14 13.36
C GLY A 381 -0.35 -20.14 11.83
N VAL A 382 0.13 -19.09 11.19
CA VAL A 382 0.35 -19.04 9.73
C VAL A 382 1.49 -19.95 9.28
N LYS A 383 2.58 -20.03 10.07
CA LYS A 383 3.73 -20.88 9.74
C LYS A 383 3.46 -22.36 9.95
N ASP A 384 2.73 -22.67 11.02
CA ASP A 384 2.35 -24.03 11.38
C ASP A 384 0.97 -24.01 12.05
N HIS A 385 -0.04 -24.39 11.27
CA HIS A 385 -1.43 -24.42 11.70
C HIS A 385 -1.64 -25.31 12.95
N SER A 386 -0.80 -26.34 13.16
CA SER A 386 -0.93 -27.25 14.30
C SER A 386 -0.66 -26.56 15.65
N THR A 387 0.02 -25.41 15.65
CA THR A 387 0.26 -24.60 16.86
C THR A 387 -1.04 -24.11 17.49
N LEU A 388 -2.12 -24.00 16.69
CA LEU A 388 -3.45 -23.59 17.15
C LEU A 388 -4.25 -24.72 17.80
N ASP A 389 -3.85 -25.99 17.62
CA ASP A 389 -4.63 -27.18 18.01
C ASP A 389 -5.08 -27.15 19.46
N LYS A 390 -4.23 -26.65 20.36
CA LYS A 390 -4.54 -26.57 21.79
C LYS A 390 -5.76 -25.70 22.11
N TRP A 391 -6.09 -24.74 21.25
CA TRP A 391 -7.31 -23.91 21.36
C TRP A 391 -8.38 -24.37 20.37
N ALA A 392 -8.00 -24.66 19.13
CA ALA A 392 -8.91 -25.01 18.04
C ALA A 392 -9.77 -26.25 18.35
N LYS A 393 -9.24 -27.23 19.11
CA LYS A 393 -9.98 -28.43 19.53
C LYS A 393 -11.27 -28.17 20.30
N LEU A 394 -11.42 -26.98 20.91
CA LEU A 394 -12.67 -26.58 21.57
C LEU A 394 -13.82 -26.38 20.58
N ALA A 395 -13.53 -26.10 19.31
CA ALA A 395 -14.50 -26.02 18.21
C ALA A 395 -15.74 -25.15 18.53
N ASN A 396 -15.56 -24.02 19.22
CA ASN A 396 -16.66 -23.11 19.54
C ASN A 396 -17.38 -22.69 18.25
N ASN A 397 -18.69 -22.94 18.14
CA ASN A 397 -19.51 -22.62 16.97
C ASN A 397 -18.82 -22.94 15.62
N SER A 398 -18.12 -24.06 15.55
CA SER A 398 -17.34 -24.53 14.40
C SER A 398 -17.06 -26.03 14.49
N VAL A 399 -16.24 -26.57 13.59
CA VAL A 399 -15.79 -27.97 13.59
C VAL A 399 -14.27 -28.04 13.72
N TYR A 400 -13.73 -29.12 14.26
CA TYR A 400 -12.28 -29.35 14.33
C TYR A 400 -11.94 -30.69 13.67
N ASP A 401 -11.04 -30.65 12.69
CA ASP A 401 -10.56 -31.80 11.92
C ASP A 401 -9.02 -31.84 11.80
N GLY A 402 -8.32 -30.99 12.55
CA GLY A 402 -6.87 -30.82 12.47
C GLY A 402 -6.38 -29.92 11.35
N THR A 403 -7.28 -29.30 10.57
CA THR A 403 -6.96 -28.34 9.51
C THR A 403 -7.34 -26.91 9.89
N GLN A 404 -6.95 -25.93 9.06
CA GLN A 404 -7.51 -24.58 9.09
C GLN A 404 -8.04 -24.21 7.70
N ASP A 405 -9.26 -23.72 7.66
CA ASP A 405 -9.89 -23.00 6.56
C ASP A 405 -9.30 -21.59 6.53
N TRP A 406 -8.19 -21.48 5.80
CA TRP A 406 -7.34 -20.31 5.76
C TRP A 406 -6.82 -20.10 4.34
N ASP A 407 -6.87 -18.86 3.87
CA ASP A 407 -6.36 -18.50 2.57
C ASP A 407 -4.84 -18.27 2.65
N ALA A 408 -4.06 -18.95 1.80
CA ALA A 408 -2.63 -18.75 1.72
C ALA A 408 -2.25 -17.33 1.25
N ASN A 409 -3.15 -16.64 0.54
CA ASN A 409 -2.98 -15.26 0.08
C ASN A 409 -3.47 -14.21 1.09
N TRP A 410 -3.65 -14.56 2.36
CA TRP A 410 -4.13 -13.67 3.42
C TRP A 410 -3.45 -12.29 3.48
N ALA A 411 -2.16 -12.22 3.16
CA ALA A 411 -1.39 -10.97 3.15
C ALA A 411 -1.87 -9.99 2.07
N ASP A 412 -2.43 -10.50 0.97
CA ASP A 412 -2.99 -9.75 -0.16
C ASP A 412 -4.53 -9.76 -0.16
N GLY A 413 -5.16 -10.17 0.94
CA GLY A 413 -6.60 -10.12 1.14
C GLY A 413 -7.14 -8.68 1.26
N ASP A 414 -8.45 -8.52 1.17
CA ASP A 414 -9.15 -7.23 1.25
C ASP A 414 -10.12 -7.12 2.42
N PHE A 415 -10.01 -8.00 3.42
CA PHE A 415 -10.88 -8.05 4.58
C PHE A 415 -10.06 -8.05 5.86
N ALA A 416 -10.28 -7.07 6.75
CA ALA A 416 -9.61 -6.97 8.06
C ALA A 416 -8.08 -7.05 7.98
N GLY A 417 -7.51 -6.48 6.91
CA GLY A 417 -6.08 -6.55 6.58
C GLY A 417 -5.30 -5.30 6.98
N THR A 418 -5.99 -4.23 7.38
CA THR A 418 -5.38 -2.94 7.70
C THR A 418 -4.32 -3.06 8.81
N TRP A 419 -4.57 -3.88 9.83
CA TRP A 419 -3.64 -4.04 10.94
C TRP A 419 -2.25 -4.56 10.55
N LEU A 420 -2.15 -5.29 9.42
CA LEU A 420 -0.89 -5.83 8.92
C LEU A 420 0.15 -4.75 8.63
N HIS A 421 -0.30 -3.53 8.38
CA HIS A 421 0.53 -2.37 8.07
C HIS A 421 0.63 -1.40 9.26
N ILE A 422 -0.45 -1.28 10.06
CA ILE A 422 -0.46 -0.45 11.27
C ILE A 422 0.48 -1.02 12.33
N TYR A 423 0.43 -2.34 12.57
CA TYR A 423 1.25 -2.95 13.62
C TYR A 423 2.75 -2.74 13.39
N PRO A 424 3.30 -2.98 12.18
CA PRO A 424 4.70 -2.69 11.92
C PRO A 424 5.05 -1.22 11.82
N TYR A 425 4.09 -0.32 11.59
CA TYR A 425 4.32 1.12 11.74
C TYR A 425 4.50 1.48 13.22
N ARG A 426 3.57 1.03 14.08
CA ARG A 426 3.56 1.34 15.52
C ARG A 426 4.72 0.69 16.28
N TYR A 427 5.16 -0.49 15.86
CA TYR A 427 6.11 -1.33 16.60
C TYR A 427 7.33 -1.75 15.77
N ALA A 428 7.78 -0.90 14.83
CA ALA A 428 8.80 -1.19 13.82
C ALA A 428 10.10 -1.85 14.35
N GLY A 429 10.49 -1.57 15.60
CA GLY A 429 11.71 -2.12 16.22
C GLY A 429 11.54 -3.50 16.87
N THR A 430 10.35 -4.11 16.84
CA THR A 430 10.09 -5.42 17.47
C THR A 430 10.37 -6.57 16.50
N PRO A 431 10.84 -7.74 16.98
CA PRO A 431 11.04 -8.92 16.13
C PRO A 431 9.75 -9.33 15.37
N LEU A 432 8.60 -9.23 16.03
CA LEU A 432 7.30 -9.53 15.44
C LEU A 432 6.94 -8.58 14.29
N ALA A 433 7.25 -7.29 14.41
CA ALA A 433 7.00 -6.33 13.33
C ALA A 433 7.90 -6.60 12.12
N VAL A 434 9.18 -6.91 12.35
CA VAL A 434 10.13 -7.30 11.28
C VAL A 434 9.64 -8.55 10.57
N GLU A 435 9.23 -9.56 11.34
CA GLU A 435 8.72 -10.82 10.82
C GLU A 435 7.40 -10.65 10.05
N LEU A 436 6.47 -9.84 10.56
CA LEU A 436 5.22 -9.55 9.86
C LEU A 436 5.46 -8.80 8.55
N ARG A 437 6.38 -7.82 8.52
CA ARG A 437 6.77 -7.13 7.26
C ARG A 437 7.41 -8.05 6.25
N ALA A 438 8.16 -9.06 6.68
CA ALA A 438 8.73 -10.04 5.77
C ALA A 438 7.64 -10.93 5.12
N LEU A 439 6.49 -11.08 5.77
CA LEU A 439 5.35 -11.87 5.26
C LEU A 439 4.35 -11.04 4.44
N VAL A 440 4.30 -9.73 4.65
CA VAL A 440 3.28 -8.84 4.05
C VAL A 440 3.94 -7.79 3.16
N PRO A 441 3.72 -7.84 1.83
CA PRO A 441 4.21 -6.82 0.92
C PRO A 441 3.65 -5.43 1.27
N VAL A 442 4.50 -4.40 1.22
CA VAL A 442 4.12 -3.00 1.50
C VAL A 442 3.00 -2.49 0.56
N MET A 443 2.94 -3.03 -0.66
CA MET A 443 1.94 -2.71 -1.68
C MET A 443 0.86 -3.78 -1.84
N ALA A 444 0.70 -4.66 -0.85
CA ALA A 444 -0.38 -5.64 -0.87
C ALA A 444 -1.74 -4.95 -0.91
N ARG A 445 -2.75 -5.60 -1.49
CA ARG A 445 -4.13 -5.12 -1.54
C ARG A 445 -4.69 -4.83 -0.14
N SER A 446 -4.26 -5.58 0.87
CA SER A 446 -4.59 -5.33 2.29
C SER A 446 -4.17 -3.94 2.80
N ALA A 447 -3.22 -3.28 2.13
CA ALA A 447 -2.84 -1.91 2.43
C ALA A 447 -3.87 -0.89 1.91
N THR A 448 -4.54 -1.18 0.79
CA THR A 448 -5.42 -0.24 0.08
C THR A 448 -6.90 -0.60 0.14
N SER A 449 -7.22 -1.79 0.67
CA SER A 449 -8.58 -2.31 0.75
C SER A 449 -8.83 -3.02 2.08
N ASP A 450 -9.96 -2.71 2.70
CA ASP A 450 -10.47 -3.39 3.87
C ASP A 450 -12.00 -3.31 3.88
N ILE A 451 -12.69 -4.41 3.61
CA ILE A 451 -14.15 -4.47 3.52
C ILE A 451 -14.81 -4.31 4.90
N ASP A 452 -14.18 -4.77 5.98
CA ASP A 452 -14.77 -4.72 7.33
C ASP A 452 -14.78 -3.27 7.84
N LEU A 453 -13.63 -2.60 7.69
CA LEU A 453 -13.50 -1.18 8.00
C LEU A 453 -14.16 -0.28 6.94
N GLY A 454 -14.23 -0.74 5.69
CA GLY A 454 -14.72 -0.01 4.51
C GLY A 454 -13.68 0.83 3.78
N LEU A 455 -12.44 0.85 4.25
CA LEU A 455 -11.30 1.52 3.64
C LEU A 455 -9.98 0.89 4.14
N GLY A 456 -9.04 0.64 3.22
CA GLY A 456 -7.73 0.13 3.61
C GLY A 456 -6.83 1.27 4.09
N LEU A 457 -6.62 1.38 5.40
CA LEU A 457 -5.75 2.43 5.93
C LEU A 457 -4.28 2.06 5.83
N GLY A 458 -3.94 0.79 5.61
CA GLY A 458 -2.55 0.31 5.70
C GLY A 458 -1.55 1.08 4.84
N CYS A 459 -1.95 1.52 3.65
CA CYS A 459 -1.09 2.28 2.75
C CYS A 459 -0.79 3.69 3.30
N ILE A 460 -1.70 4.29 4.09
CA ILE A 460 -1.47 5.56 4.77
C ILE A 460 -0.35 5.42 5.79
N TYR A 461 -0.38 4.33 6.56
CA TYR A 461 0.67 4.03 7.55
C TYR A 461 1.99 3.71 6.86
N ASN A 462 1.98 2.97 5.75
CA ASN A 462 3.18 2.71 4.96
C ASN A 462 3.76 4.00 4.37
N ALA A 463 2.91 4.90 3.88
CA ALA A 463 3.33 6.20 3.36
C ALA A 463 3.89 7.09 4.47
N ALA A 464 3.32 7.07 5.67
CA ALA A 464 3.73 7.89 6.80
C ALA A 464 5.07 7.49 7.46
N ILE A 465 5.80 6.48 6.94
CA ILE A 465 7.07 6.04 7.52
C ILE A 465 8.16 7.11 7.30
N HIS A 466 8.70 7.61 8.41
CA HIS A 466 9.57 8.80 8.46
C HIS A 466 10.97 8.64 7.83
N SER A 467 11.35 7.45 7.37
CA SER A 467 12.64 7.23 6.73
C SER A 467 12.55 6.11 5.69
N PRO A 468 13.06 6.32 4.46
CA PRO A 468 13.25 5.24 3.50
C PRO A 468 14.18 4.13 4.01
N ASP A 469 14.98 4.37 5.07
CA ASP A 469 15.77 3.33 5.75
C ASP A 469 14.95 2.51 6.78
N ALA A 470 13.76 3.00 7.15
CA ALA A 470 12.79 2.30 8.00
C ALA A 470 11.75 1.53 7.18
N LEU A 471 11.72 1.70 5.87
CA LEU A 471 11.28 0.67 4.94
C LEU A 471 12.53 -0.15 4.65
N PRO A 472 12.57 -1.46 4.92
CA PRO A 472 13.46 -2.26 4.11
C PRO A 472 13.01 -1.96 2.66
N ALA A 473 13.90 -1.38 1.84
CA ALA A 473 13.83 -1.61 0.41
C ALA A 473 13.50 -3.10 0.25
N PRO A 474 12.53 -3.51 -0.59
CA PRO A 474 12.17 -4.90 -0.71
C PRO A 474 13.46 -5.67 -0.95
N ASP A 475 13.94 -6.34 0.09
CA ASP A 475 15.13 -7.13 -0.01
C ASP A 475 14.61 -8.36 -0.74
N GLN A 476 14.71 -8.30 -2.08
CA GLN A 476 14.39 -9.39 -2.98
C GLN A 476 15.24 -10.65 -2.69
N LYS A 477 16.07 -10.64 -1.63
CA LYS A 477 16.94 -11.73 -1.21
C LYS A 477 16.32 -12.75 -0.25
N THR A 478 15.07 -12.60 0.20
CA THR A 478 14.47 -13.61 1.11
C THR A 478 13.22 -14.33 0.61
N ALA A 479 12.69 -13.98 -0.56
CA ALA A 479 11.99 -15.01 -1.34
C ALA A 479 13.07 -15.93 -1.93
N PRO A 480 12.88 -17.27 -1.96
CA PRO A 480 13.72 -18.09 -2.81
C PRO A 480 13.68 -17.47 -4.21
N PRO A 481 14.83 -17.22 -4.87
CA PRO A 481 14.82 -16.64 -6.21
C PRO A 481 13.93 -17.50 -7.10
N ALA A 482 13.01 -16.85 -7.83
CA ALA A 482 12.02 -17.53 -8.67
C ALA A 482 12.70 -18.60 -9.52
N GLU A 483 12.23 -19.84 -9.48
CA GLU A 483 13.01 -20.97 -9.98
C GLU A 483 12.87 -21.07 -11.51
N LEU A 484 13.99 -20.95 -12.24
CA LEU A 484 14.00 -21.17 -13.68
C LEU A 484 13.97 -22.68 -13.98
N LYS A 485 12.93 -23.17 -14.67
CA LYS A 485 12.81 -24.57 -15.12
C LYS A 485 12.76 -24.64 -16.65
N LEU A 486 13.47 -25.61 -17.22
CA LEU A 486 13.51 -25.89 -18.66
C LEU A 486 13.89 -27.35 -18.91
N THR A 487 13.52 -27.89 -20.07
CA THR A 487 13.82 -29.29 -20.45
C THR A 487 15.06 -29.42 -21.34
N GLY A 488 15.55 -28.32 -21.90
CA GLY A 488 16.73 -28.24 -22.77
C GLY A 488 16.85 -26.86 -23.41
N ALA A 489 17.93 -26.61 -24.15
CA ALA A 489 18.06 -25.43 -24.99
C ALA A 489 18.84 -25.74 -26.27
N MET A 490 18.55 -25.01 -27.35
CA MET A 490 19.33 -25.00 -28.58
C MET A 490 20.02 -23.64 -28.72
N VAL A 491 21.31 -23.63 -29.09
CA VAL A 491 22.07 -22.39 -29.29
C VAL A 491 22.65 -22.36 -30.69
N LEU A 492 22.33 -21.30 -31.44
CA LEU A 492 22.83 -21.06 -32.79
C LEU A 492 23.60 -19.75 -32.83
N ARG A 493 24.75 -19.75 -33.52
CA ARG A 493 25.42 -18.50 -33.92
C ARG A 493 24.59 -17.85 -35.03
N ALA A 494 24.24 -16.59 -34.87
CA ALA A 494 23.43 -15.84 -35.83
C ALA A 494 24.34 -14.96 -36.71
N ASP A 495 24.93 -13.91 -36.14
CA ASP A 495 25.88 -13.02 -36.83
C ASP A 495 27.29 -13.19 -36.27
N ASP A 496 28.30 -13.11 -37.12
CA ASP A 496 29.73 -13.26 -36.76
C ASP A 496 30.59 -12.27 -37.54
N GLU A 497 30.79 -11.10 -36.94
CA GLU A 497 31.64 -10.02 -37.43
C GLU A 497 32.91 -9.89 -36.56
N PRO A 498 33.97 -9.20 -37.02
CA PRO A 498 35.22 -9.07 -36.27
C PRO A 498 35.08 -8.47 -34.86
N ASN A 499 34.10 -7.58 -34.68
CA ASN A 499 33.86 -6.85 -33.44
C ASN A 499 32.49 -7.14 -32.81
N PHE A 500 31.71 -8.05 -33.40
CA PHE A 500 30.34 -8.28 -32.97
C PHE A 500 29.94 -9.73 -33.26
N ARG A 501 29.25 -10.36 -32.31
CA ARG A 501 28.65 -11.66 -32.52
C ARG A 501 27.29 -11.74 -31.84
N SER A 502 26.31 -12.29 -32.54
CA SER A 502 25.00 -12.60 -31.97
C SER A 502 24.75 -14.11 -31.91
N TYR A 503 23.99 -14.52 -30.91
CA TYR A 503 23.56 -15.89 -30.73
C TYR A 503 22.08 -15.94 -30.46
N LYS A 504 21.41 -16.94 -31.03
CA LYS A 504 20.02 -17.25 -30.75
C LYS A 504 19.93 -18.45 -29.83
N VAL A 505 19.36 -18.24 -28.64
CA VAL A 505 19.12 -19.25 -27.63
C VAL A 505 17.63 -19.60 -27.61
N THR A 506 17.30 -20.84 -27.92
CA THR A 506 15.93 -21.34 -27.94
C THR A 506 15.73 -22.34 -26.80
N PRO A 507 15.16 -21.92 -25.66
CA PRO A 507 14.89 -22.81 -24.53
C PRO A 507 13.63 -23.66 -24.78
N PHE A 508 13.62 -24.89 -24.27
CA PHE A 508 12.49 -25.81 -24.36
C PHE A 508 11.71 -25.84 -23.04
N SER A 509 10.40 -25.61 -23.12
CA SER A 509 9.49 -25.61 -21.96
C SER A 509 9.93 -24.64 -20.84
N LEU A 510 10.37 -23.44 -21.20
CA LEU A 510 10.84 -22.46 -20.23
C LEU A 510 9.70 -21.99 -19.32
N SER A 511 9.83 -22.21 -18.02
CA SER A 511 8.97 -21.65 -16.98
C SER A 511 9.78 -20.98 -15.89
N VAL A 512 9.15 -20.02 -15.23
CA VAL A 512 9.62 -19.47 -13.96
C VAL A 512 8.61 -19.90 -12.93
N ASP A 513 9.08 -20.62 -11.91
CA ASP A 513 8.29 -21.45 -11.02
C ASP A 513 7.44 -22.44 -11.84
N ASP A 514 6.10 -22.34 -11.75
CA ASP A 514 5.16 -23.20 -12.48
C ASP A 514 4.45 -22.48 -13.63
N ALA A 515 4.85 -21.23 -13.93
CA ALA A 515 4.26 -20.42 -15.00
C ALA A 515 5.13 -20.44 -16.27
N SER A 516 4.56 -20.90 -17.38
CA SER A 516 5.21 -20.83 -18.70
C SER A 516 5.53 -19.39 -19.09
N THR A 517 6.76 -19.12 -19.51
CA THR A 517 7.18 -17.77 -19.91
C THR A 517 6.66 -17.40 -21.31
N GLY A 518 6.34 -18.37 -22.16
CA GLY A 518 5.96 -18.11 -23.57
C GLY A 518 7.11 -17.57 -24.44
N ILE A 519 8.33 -17.49 -23.90
CA ILE A 519 9.52 -17.01 -24.63
C ILE A 519 10.02 -18.13 -25.53
N SER A 520 10.01 -17.88 -26.84
CA SER A 520 10.43 -18.86 -27.86
C SER A 520 11.88 -18.70 -28.31
N SER A 521 12.49 -17.53 -28.08
CA SER A 521 13.92 -17.31 -28.29
C SER A 521 14.42 -16.11 -27.49
N ILE A 522 15.66 -16.22 -27.02
CA ILE A 522 16.44 -15.17 -26.36
C ILE A 522 17.64 -14.91 -27.26
N GLU A 523 17.90 -13.64 -27.56
CA GLU A 523 19.08 -13.26 -28.32
C GLU A 523 20.18 -12.78 -27.38
N VAL A 524 21.42 -13.18 -27.65
CA VAL A 524 22.61 -12.81 -26.90
C VAL A 524 23.53 -12.06 -27.83
N MET A 525 23.95 -10.85 -27.44
CA MET A 525 24.84 -9.99 -28.21
C MET A 525 26.17 -9.85 -27.47
N ALA A 526 27.28 -10.06 -28.19
CA ALA A 526 28.63 -9.88 -27.70
C ALA A 526 29.38 -8.88 -28.57
N ASP A 527 29.82 -7.77 -27.98
CA ASP A 527 30.62 -6.74 -28.63
C ASP A 527 32.09 -6.87 -28.20
N PHE A 528 33.00 -6.75 -29.16
CA PHE A 528 34.42 -6.98 -28.95
C PHE A 528 35.27 -5.80 -29.40
N ASN A 529 36.40 -5.61 -28.73
CA ASN A 529 37.45 -4.70 -29.16
C ASN A 529 38.38 -5.40 -30.17
N GLY A 530 38.01 -5.40 -31.45
CA GLY A 530 38.88 -5.82 -32.56
C GLY A 530 38.80 -7.28 -32.97
N SER A 531 38.87 -8.23 -32.04
CA SER A 531 38.69 -9.66 -32.35
C SER A 531 37.71 -10.36 -31.41
N SER A 532 36.86 -11.21 -31.98
CA SER A 532 35.81 -11.98 -31.29
C SER A 532 36.33 -13.13 -30.41
N THR A 533 37.23 -12.79 -29.48
CA THR A 533 37.82 -13.65 -28.45
C THR A 533 37.39 -13.15 -27.06
N PRO A 534 37.22 -14.03 -26.05
CA PRO A 534 36.80 -13.61 -24.71
C PRO A 534 37.63 -12.46 -24.12
N ASP A 535 38.96 -12.49 -24.26
CA ASP A 535 39.83 -11.44 -23.71
C ASP A 535 39.53 -10.02 -24.21
N ASN A 536 38.90 -9.91 -25.39
CA ASN A 536 38.54 -8.65 -26.02
C ASN A 536 37.04 -8.32 -25.88
N LEU A 537 36.28 -9.08 -25.10
CA LEU A 537 34.88 -8.79 -24.82
C LEU A 537 34.74 -7.44 -24.13
N GLN A 538 33.95 -6.54 -24.71
CA GLN A 538 33.59 -5.25 -24.13
C GLN A 538 32.23 -5.30 -23.46
N LEU A 539 31.27 -5.99 -24.09
CA LEU A 539 29.89 -5.97 -23.63
C LEU A 539 29.18 -7.27 -24.02
N LEU A 540 28.47 -7.85 -23.06
CA LEU A 540 27.61 -9.02 -23.29
C LEU A 540 26.20 -8.67 -22.82
N ARG A 541 25.21 -8.88 -23.68
CA ARG A 541 23.81 -8.50 -23.43
C ARG A 541 22.83 -9.57 -23.83
N LEU A 542 21.74 -9.70 -23.08
CA LEU A 542 20.51 -10.34 -23.54
C LEU A 542 19.62 -9.31 -24.20
N THR A 543 18.91 -9.71 -25.23
CA THR A 543 18.00 -8.86 -25.96
C THR A 543 16.57 -9.35 -25.81
N MET A 544 15.64 -8.43 -25.60
CA MET A 544 14.21 -8.71 -25.53
C MET A 544 13.41 -7.76 -26.43
N PRO A 545 12.63 -8.30 -27.38
CA PRO A 545 11.65 -7.49 -28.10
C PRO A 545 10.58 -7.02 -27.14
N ARG A 546 10.32 -5.70 -27.10
CA ARG A 546 9.28 -5.11 -26.24
C ARG A 546 7.90 -5.71 -26.49
N ALA A 547 7.62 -6.15 -27.72
CA ALA A 547 6.37 -6.83 -28.08
C ALA A 547 6.16 -8.17 -27.36
N ASN A 548 7.24 -8.81 -26.88
CA ASN A 548 7.18 -10.10 -26.19
C ASN A 548 7.00 -9.96 -24.66
N LEU A 549 6.97 -8.73 -24.14
CA LEU A 549 6.65 -8.46 -22.74
C LEU A 549 5.18 -8.78 -22.48
N LYS A 550 4.89 -9.41 -21.35
CA LYS A 550 3.55 -9.89 -20.98
C LYS A 550 2.69 -8.80 -20.39
N ASP A 551 3.25 -7.98 -19.51
CA ASP A 551 2.51 -6.93 -18.84
C ASP A 551 2.28 -5.76 -19.80
N GLU A 552 1.05 -5.29 -19.87
CA GLU A 552 0.70 -4.13 -20.69
C GLU A 552 1.46 -2.87 -20.22
N ALA A 553 1.67 -2.74 -18.90
CA ALA A 553 2.48 -1.67 -18.32
C ALA A 553 3.91 -1.68 -18.85
N SER A 554 4.57 -2.84 -18.93
CA SER A 554 5.91 -2.96 -19.52
C SER A 554 5.91 -2.60 -21.01
N ARG A 555 4.86 -3.01 -21.75
CA ARG A 555 4.72 -2.69 -23.18
C ARG A 555 4.43 -1.21 -23.42
N LEU A 556 3.90 -0.45 -22.46
CA LEU A 556 3.58 0.97 -22.58
C LEU A 556 4.59 1.90 -21.88
N ALA A 557 5.48 1.35 -21.05
CA ALA A 557 6.47 2.13 -20.30
C ALA A 557 7.43 2.93 -21.21
N ASP A 558 7.87 4.09 -20.73
CA ASP A 558 8.87 4.91 -21.41
C ASP A 558 10.28 4.58 -20.91
N PHE A 559 11.05 3.89 -21.74
CA PHE A 559 12.45 3.51 -21.47
C PHE A 559 13.47 4.50 -22.04
N SER A 560 13.02 5.59 -22.67
CA SER A 560 13.93 6.56 -23.33
C SER A 560 14.95 7.22 -22.39
N GLY A 561 14.66 7.24 -21.08
CA GLY A 561 15.57 7.73 -20.05
C GLY A 561 16.56 6.70 -19.49
N CYS A 562 16.52 5.44 -19.94
CA CYS A 562 17.50 4.43 -19.53
C CYS A 562 18.78 4.50 -20.35
N ASP A 563 19.84 3.90 -19.82
CA ASP A 563 21.16 3.91 -20.47
C ASP A 563 21.09 3.29 -21.89
N PRO A 564 21.77 3.88 -22.89
CA PRO A 564 21.84 3.32 -24.24
C PRO A 564 22.38 1.88 -24.33
N ILE A 565 23.11 1.40 -23.32
CA ILE A 565 23.51 0.00 -23.19
C ILE A 565 22.29 -0.92 -23.10
N SER A 566 21.26 -0.47 -22.38
CA SER A 566 20.03 -1.22 -22.04
C SER A 566 18.85 -0.95 -22.96
N VAL A 567 18.90 0.08 -23.81
CA VAL A 567 17.81 0.41 -24.73
C VAL A 567 18.34 0.79 -26.10
N ARG A 568 17.88 0.10 -27.14
CA ARG A 568 18.08 0.51 -28.52
C ARG A 568 16.78 1.03 -29.11
N VAL A 569 16.86 2.19 -29.76
CA VAL A 569 15.77 2.74 -30.56
C VAL A 569 16.06 2.43 -32.03
N ASP A 570 15.15 1.72 -32.69
CA ASP A 570 15.19 1.51 -34.14
C ASP A 570 13.85 1.92 -34.75
N GLY A 571 13.80 3.10 -35.36
CA GLY A 571 12.56 3.71 -35.84
C GLY A 571 11.56 3.97 -34.70
N SER A 572 10.36 3.36 -34.77
CA SER A 572 9.33 3.43 -33.73
C SER A 572 9.38 2.29 -32.72
N GLU A 573 10.24 1.29 -32.92
CA GLU A 573 10.38 0.15 -32.02
C GLU A 573 11.53 0.35 -31.05
N GLN A 574 11.30 -0.05 -29.79
CA GLN A 574 12.32 -0.07 -28.74
C GLN A 574 12.65 -1.52 -28.42
N GLU A 575 13.93 -1.86 -28.52
CA GLU A 575 14.48 -3.13 -28.10
C GLU A 575 15.17 -2.95 -26.74
N LEU A 576 14.77 -3.75 -25.76
CA LEU A 576 15.37 -3.69 -24.42
C LEU A 576 16.51 -4.71 -24.32
N ARG A 577 17.53 -4.35 -23.56
CA ARG A 577 18.77 -5.12 -23.41
C ARG A 577 19.17 -5.20 -21.95
N LEU A 578 19.62 -6.37 -21.53
CA LEU A 578 20.14 -6.60 -20.19
C LEU A 578 21.62 -6.94 -20.28
N ALA A 579 22.48 -6.08 -19.76
CA ALA A 579 23.92 -6.27 -19.70
C ALA A 579 24.31 -7.30 -18.63
N PHE A 580 25.37 -8.04 -18.88
CA PHE A 580 26.03 -8.87 -17.88
C PHE A 580 27.31 -8.21 -17.39
N GLY A 581 27.82 -8.65 -16.24
CA GLY A 581 29.14 -8.22 -15.76
C GLY A 581 29.16 -6.84 -15.12
N GLU A 582 30.25 -6.12 -15.32
CA GLU A 582 30.47 -4.76 -14.77
C GLU A 582 29.34 -3.78 -15.12
N GLU A 583 28.73 -3.92 -16.30
CA GLU A 583 27.64 -3.07 -16.78
C GLU A 583 26.26 -3.53 -16.31
N ALA A 584 26.13 -4.61 -15.53
CA ALA A 584 24.82 -5.13 -15.11
C ALA A 584 24.00 -4.13 -14.27
N GLY A 585 24.65 -3.14 -13.65
CA GLY A 585 23.97 -2.07 -12.89
C GLY A 585 23.02 -1.22 -13.74
N VAL A 586 23.28 -1.08 -15.04
CA VAL A 586 22.38 -0.29 -15.92
C VAL A 586 21.01 -0.95 -16.15
N ASN A 587 20.89 -2.24 -15.84
CA ASN A 587 19.65 -3.01 -16.00
C ASN A 587 18.55 -2.56 -15.04
N GLU A 588 18.92 -1.95 -13.89
CA GLU A 588 17.97 -1.55 -12.86
C GLU A 588 16.92 -0.58 -13.41
N CYS A 589 17.32 0.36 -14.27
CA CYS A 589 16.39 1.28 -14.94
C CYS A 589 15.33 0.55 -15.77
N VAL A 590 15.71 -0.55 -16.44
CA VAL A 590 14.78 -1.37 -17.22
C VAL A 590 13.86 -2.16 -16.29
N PHE A 591 14.38 -2.80 -15.26
CA PHE A 591 13.58 -3.58 -14.31
C PHE A 591 12.61 -2.74 -13.49
N ASP A 592 12.96 -1.50 -13.16
CA ASP A 592 12.08 -0.58 -12.42
C ASP A 592 10.90 -0.08 -13.24
N LYS A 593 11.00 -0.12 -14.56
CA LYS A 593 9.94 0.25 -15.48
C LYS A 593 9.09 -0.94 -15.94
N MET A 594 9.49 -2.17 -15.60
CA MET A 594 8.73 -3.38 -15.92
C MET A 594 7.60 -3.62 -14.91
N GLY A 595 6.49 -4.16 -15.41
CA GLY A 595 5.47 -4.80 -14.59
C GLY A 595 6.02 -6.02 -13.85
N GLN A 596 5.30 -6.45 -12.81
CA GLN A 596 5.75 -7.51 -11.90
C GLN A 596 6.06 -8.83 -12.60
N THR A 597 5.23 -9.25 -13.56
CA THR A 597 5.40 -10.52 -14.29
C THR A 597 6.65 -10.49 -15.13
N ASP A 598 6.84 -9.41 -15.91
CA ASP A 598 8.01 -9.26 -16.77
C ASP A 598 9.29 -9.10 -15.96
N ARG A 599 9.25 -8.29 -14.89
CA ARG A 599 10.40 -8.13 -13.98
C ARG A 599 10.82 -9.47 -13.40
N MET A 600 9.88 -10.26 -12.89
CA MET A 600 10.16 -11.59 -12.34
C MET A 600 10.78 -12.52 -13.40
N ILE A 601 10.18 -12.62 -14.59
CA ILE A 601 10.65 -13.51 -15.65
C ILE A 601 12.06 -13.14 -16.11
N TRP A 602 12.29 -11.87 -16.41
CA TRP A 602 13.57 -11.42 -16.97
C TRP A 602 14.68 -11.35 -15.93
N THR A 603 14.35 -11.10 -14.65
CA THR A 603 15.31 -11.27 -13.54
C THR A 603 15.74 -12.72 -13.43
N ALA A 604 14.79 -13.67 -13.40
CA ALA A 604 15.12 -15.10 -13.31
C ALA A 604 15.96 -15.59 -14.50
N ILE A 605 15.65 -15.16 -15.73
CA ILE A 605 16.42 -15.50 -16.93
C ILE A 605 17.84 -14.93 -16.86
N HIS A 606 18.01 -13.69 -16.43
CA HIS A 606 19.30 -13.02 -16.36
C HIS A 606 20.20 -13.63 -15.27
N GLU A 607 19.67 -13.80 -14.06
CA GLU A 607 20.42 -14.34 -12.91
C GLU A 607 20.76 -15.82 -13.08
N GLN A 608 19.88 -16.59 -13.72
CA GLN A 608 20.06 -18.03 -13.91
C GLN A 608 20.44 -18.39 -15.35
N PHE A 609 21.02 -17.45 -16.11
CA PHE A 609 21.36 -17.63 -17.52
C PHE A 609 22.30 -18.83 -17.76
N ALA A 610 23.25 -19.08 -16.84
CA ALA A 610 24.10 -20.27 -16.90
C ALA A 610 23.31 -21.59 -16.94
N LYS A 611 22.15 -21.68 -16.28
CA LYS A 611 21.30 -22.89 -16.33
C LYS A 611 20.75 -23.11 -17.74
N ILE A 612 20.48 -22.03 -18.49
CA ILE A 612 20.02 -22.11 -19.88
C ILE A 612 21.13 -22.64 -20.78
N LEU A 613 22.35 -22.10 -20.63
CA LEU A 613 23.52 -22.54 -21.40
C LEU A 613 23.88 -24.00 -21.11
N ALA A 614 23.88 -24.40 -19.84
CA ALA A 614 24.17 -25.77 -19.41
C ALA A 614 23.13 -26.80 -19.91
N ALA A 615 21.92 -26.35 -20.25
CA ALA A 615 20.87 -27.20 -20.82
C ALA A 615 21.05 -27.45 -22.34
N SER A 616 22.02 -26.78 -22.99
CA SER A 616 22.40 -27.02 -24.38
C SER A 616 23.66 -27.89 -24.46
N LYS A 617 23.75 -28.68 -25.54
CA LYS A 617 24.95 -29.47 -25.90
C LYS A 617 25.68 -28.89 -27.11
N ASP A 618 25.23 -27.75 -27.62
CA ASP A 618 25.73 -27.18 -28.85
C ASP A 618 27.09 -26.49 -28.61
N GLU A 619 27.99 -26.54 -29.59
CA GLU A 619 29.29 -25.86 -29.50
C GLU A 619 29.16 -24.35 -29.22
N PRO A 620 28.26 -23.60 -29.87
CA PRO A 620 28.05 -22.19 -29.57
C PRO A 620 27.62 -21.91 -28.12
N ALA A 621 26.97 -22.86 -27.42
CA ALA A 621 26.62 -22.68 -26.00
C ALA A 621 27.88 -22.56 -25.13
N ARG A 622 28.94 -23.33 -25.44
CA ARG A 622 30.23 -23.25 -24.74
C ARG A 622 30.98 -21.95 -25.04
N GLU A 623 30.79 -21.39 -26.23
CA GLU A 623 31.35 -20.08 -26.57
C GLU A 623 30.68 -18.98 -25.77
N ILE A 624 29.34 -18.95 -25.69
CA ILE A 624 28.61 -17.98 -24.88
C ILE A 624 28.99 -18.14 -23.40
N ASP A 625 29.12 -19.38 -22.91
CA ASP A 625 29.50 -19.65 -21.52
C ASP A 625 30.88 -19.05 -21.19
N ALA A 626 31.87 -19.19 -22.09
CA ALA A 626 33.18 -18.56 -21.92
C ALA A 626 33.12 -17.02 -21.93
N LEU A 627 32.22 -16.42 -22.73
CA LEU A 627 32.01 -14.97 -22.74
C LEU A 627 31.27 -14.49 -21.49
N TYR A 628 30.29 -15.26 -21.02
CA TYR A 628 29.52 -14.98 -19.82
C TYR A 628 30.39 -15.04 -18.56
N GLU A 629 31.27 -16.03 -18.44
CA GLU A 629 32.26 -16.14 -17.37
C GLU A 629 33.34 -15.06 -17.44
N ARG A 630 33.61 -14.50 -18.62
CA ARG A 630 34.52 -13.36 -18.77
C ARG A 630 33.87 -12.02 -18.41
N ALA A 631 32.57 -11.89 -18.65
CA ALA A 631 31.80 -10.69 -18.34
C ALA A 631 31.59 -10.54 -16.82
N LYS A 632 31.31 -11.65 -16.12
CA LYS A 632 31.34 -11.72 -14.65
C LYS A 632 32.71 -11.35 -14.10
#